data_AF-A0A7M3SAG5-F1
#
_entry.id   AF-A0A7M3SAG5-F1
#
_cell.length_a   1.000
_cell.length_b   1.000
_cell.length_c   1.000
_cell.angle_alpha   90.00
_cell.angle_beta   90.00
_cell.angle_gamma   90.00
#
_symmetry.space_group_name_H-M   'P 1'
#
loop_
_entity.id
_entity.type
_entity.pdbx_description
1 polymer ?
#
loop_
_entity_poly.entity_id
_entity_poly.type
_entity_poly.pdbx_seq_one_letter_code
_entity_poly.pdbx_strand_id
1 'polypeptide(L)'
;MKNEEYDGPGLYYQDSAEKRDDIRWIEGRSWKYTHYDRKLTLDQLRAVVEKNDDFGNFVSVIGKPNCSWTAYAYYYFEVENGLFAVCKVEDATNDVRPLDSSGFVKKPNSIVAIYISDEKKNLNTVWMAPDIHKVMGEYRYYRLVKRKLSEDFFKEFAKRSHSLIQLKKEVGLPNIDEHMDWDCYYEISDNRYVDCHLNGDNIEEFSVVDSKDKLYTIWKENPSTN
;
A
#
# COMPACT_ATOMS: atom_id res chain seq x y z
N MET A 1 -10.20 -34.07 -6.57
CA MET A 1 -9.45 -33.48 -5.44
C MET A 1 -10.05 -32.12 -5.19
N LYS A 2 -10.67 -31.94 -4.01
CA LYS A 2 -11.19 -30.64 -3.57
C LYS A 2 -9.99 -29.80 -3.16
N ASN A 3 -9.87 -28.59 -3.71
CA ASN A 3 -8.90 -27.62 -3.22
C ASN A 3 -9.34 -27.20 -1.82
N GLU A 4 -8.40 -27.28 -0.87
CA GLU A 4 -8.55 -26.79 0.49
C GLU A 4 -8.74 -25.26 0.43
N GLU A 5 -9.94 -24.80 0.76
CA GLU A 5 -10.21 -23.39 1.02
C GLU A 5 -9.56 -23.02 2.36
N TYR A 6 -8.76 -21.96 2.32
CA TYR A 6 -8.06 -21.42 3.48
C TYR A 6 -9.10 -20.83 4.45
N ASP A 7 -9.46 -21.61 5.47
CA ASP A 7 -10.41 -21.24 6.51
C ASP A 7 -9.81 -20.19 7.47
N GLY A 8 -9.90 -18.91 7.07
CA GLY A 8 -9.69 -17.77 7.97
C GLY A 8 -10.88 -17.54 8.92
N PRO A 9 -10.73 -16.69 9.96
CA PRO A 9 -11.68 -16.57 11.10
C PRO A 9 -13.05 -15.92 10.79
N GLY A 10 -13.66 -16.17 9.63
CA GLY A 10 -14.94 -15.56 9.25
C GLY A 10 -15.72 -16.22 8.12
N LEU A 11 -15.47 -17.48 7.73
CA LEU A 11 -16.28 -18.11 6.69
C LEU A 11 -17.67 -18.49 7.21
N TYR A 12 -18.67 -17.73 6.77
CA TYR A 12 -20.09 -18.07 6.92
C TYR A 12 -20.65 -18.44 5.55
N TYR A 13 -21.08 -19.70 5.41
CA TYR A 13 -21.92 -20.12 4.30
C TYR A 13 -23.34 -19.57 4.53
N GLN A 14 -23.83 -18.78 3.58
CA GLN A 14 -25.15 -18.17 3.63
C GLN A 14 -26.21 -19.21 3.22
N ASP A 15 -26.81 -19.89 4.19
CA ASP A 15 -27.91 -20.85 3.95
C ASP A 15 -29.30 -20.20 3.99
N SER A 16 -29.40 -18.88 4.22
CA SER A 16 -30.69 -18.17 4.26
C SER A 16 -30.68 -16.88 3.42
N ALA A 17 -31.82 -16.57 2.81
CA ALA A 17 -32.02 -15.38 1.99
C ALA A 17 -32.09 -14.07 2.82
N GLU A 18 -32.12 -14.16 4.15
CA GLU A 18 -32.19 -12.99 5.03
C GLU A 18 -30.80 -12.43 5.33
N LYS A 19 -30.61 -11.13 5.08
CA LYS A 19 -29.38 -10.43 5.45
C LYS A 19 -29.32 -10.31 6.97
N ARG A 20 -28.27 -10.83 7.59
CA ARG A 20 -27.98 -10.61 9.00
C ARG A 20 -27.54 -9.16 9.22
N ASP A 21 -28.15 -8.47 10.19
CA ASP A 21 -27.82 -7.08 10.52
C ASP A 21 -26.40 -6.91 11.12
N ASP A 22 -25.81 -7.99 11.63
CA ASP A 22 -24.42 -8.03 12.11
C ASP A 22 -23.39 -8.39 11.03
N ILE A 23 -23.81 -8.49 9.75
CA ILE A 23 -22.91 -8.72 8.62
C ILE A 23 -22.96 -7.55 7.64
N ARG A 24 -21.80 -6.98 7.32
CA ARG A 24 -21.62 -5.91 6.33
C ARG A 24 -20.76 -6.36 5.16
N TRP A 25 -21.04 -5.84 3.96
CA TRP A 25 -20.20 -6.06 2.79
C TRP A 25 -19.26 -4.89 2.61
N ILE A 26 -17.95 -5.15 2.69
CA ILE A 26 -16.90 -4.13 2.60
C ILE A 26 -15.80 -4.72 1.71
N GLU A 27 -15.34 -3.98 0.70
CA GLU A 27 -14.34 -4.45 -0.26
C GLU A 27 -14.73 -5.73 -1.03
N GLY A 28 -16.04 -5.93 -1.22
CA GLY A 28 -16.58 -7.13 -1.86
C GLY A 28 -16.49 -8.38 -0.99
N ARG A 29 -16.39 -8.23 0.34
CA ARG A 29 -16.32 -9.33 1.31
C ARG A 29 -17.32 -9.13 2.45
N SER A 30 -17.82 -10.23 2.99
CA SER A 30 -18.68 -10.24 4.18
C SER A 30 -17.86 -10.14 5.46
N TRP A 31 -18.20 -9.19 6.33
CA TRP A 31 -17.55 -8.96 7.62
C TRP A 31 -18.53 -9.08 8.76
N LYS A 32 -18.12 -9.80 9.81
CA LYS A 32 -18.79 -9.72 11.11
C LYS A 32 -18.56 -8.34 11.70
N TYR A 33 -19.63 -7.64 11.98
CA TYR A 33 -19.66 -6.23 12.32
C TYR A 33 -20.22 -6.02 13.73
N THR A 34 -19.54 -5.18 14.52
CA THR A 34 -20.04 -4.70 15.82
C THR A 34 -20.60 -3.30 15.65
N HIS A 35 -21.86 -3.11 16.03
CA HIS A 35 -22.47 -1.79 16.04
C HIS A 35 -22.00 -0.98 17.25
N TYR A 36 -21.65 0.29 17.00
CA TYR A 36 -21.34 1.27 18.03
C TYR A 36 -22.24 2.48 17.82
N ASP A 37 -22.91 2.95 18.87
CA ASP A 37 -23.70 4.17 18.84
C ASP A 37 -22.78 5.41 18.87
N ARG A 38 -22.17 5.70 17.73
CA ARG A 38 -21.32 6.87 17.49
C ARG A 38 -21.44 7.31 16.04
N LYS A 39 -21.23 8.60 15.78
CA LYS A 39 -21.16 9.17 14.43
C LYS A 39 -19.76 9.69 14.19
N LEU A 40 -18.94 8.90 13.51
CA LEU A 40 -17.59 9.29 13.12
C LEU A 40 -17.62 10.03 11.78
N THR A 41 -16.83 11.08 11.67
CA THR A 41 -16.61 11.84 10.43
C THR A 41 -15.18 11.62 9.94
N LEU A 42 -14.92 11.85 8.65
CA LEU A 42 -13.58 11.73 8.08
C LEU A 42 -12.59 12.72 8.70
N ASP A 43 -13.05 13.93 8.97
CA ASP A 43 -12.24 14.98 9.59
C ASP A 43 -11.79 14.60 11.01
N GLN A 44 -12.62 13.88 11.77
CA GLN A 44 -12.22 13.36 13.08
C GLN A 44 -11.11 12.32 12.95
N LEU A 45 -11.23 11.36 12.03
CA LEU A 45 -10.19 10.36 11.81
C LEU A 45 -8.88 11.05 11.40
N ARG A 46 -8.96 11.96 10.44
CA ARG A 46 -7.82 12.72 9.93
C ARG A 46 -7.13 13.56 11.02
N ALA A 47 -7.90 14.31 11.80
CA ALA A 47 -7.36 15.19 12.83
C ALA A 47 -6.63 14.44 13.96
N VAL A 48 -6.98 13.17 14.22
CA VAL A 48 -6.28 12.34 15.20
C VAL A 48 -4.96 11.80 14.60
N VAL A 49 -5.02 11.20 13.41
CA VAL A 49 -3.85 10.58 12.79
C VAL A 49 -2.78 11.60 12.37
N GLU A 50 -3.17 12.82 11.98
CA GLU A 50 -2.22 13.89 11.64
C GLU A 50 -1.40 14.37 12.85
N LYS A 51 -1.93 14.22 14.08
CA LYS A 51 -1.21 14.58 15.31
C LYS A 51 -0.31 13.46 15.79
N ASN A 52 -0.80 12.23 15.69
CA ASN A 52 -0.10 11.02 16.12
C ASN A 52 -0.72 9.83 15.39
N ASP A 53 0.09 9.19 14.55
CA ASP A 53 -0.27 8.02 13.75
C ASP A 53 -0.14 6.70 14.53
N ASP A 54 0.16 6.72 15.83
CA ASP A 54 0.08 5.53 16.68
C ASP A 54 -1.35 4.97 16.72
N PHE A 55 -1.52 3.70 16.35
CA PHE A 55 -2.82 3.05 16.27
C PHE A 55 -3.49 2.88 17.64
N GLY A 56 -2.69 2.66 18.70
CA GLY A 56 -3.22 2.55 20.06
C GLY A 56 -3.87 3.86 20.53
N ASN A 57 -3.19 4.98 20.29
CA ASN A 57 -3.72 6.32 20.51
C ASN A 57 -4.92 6.63 19.61
N PHE A 58 -4.88 6.22 18.34
CA PHE A 58 -6.02 6.38 17.45
C PHE A 58 -7.28 5.68 17.98
N VAL A 59 -7.15 4.42 18.40
CA VAL A 59 -8.27 3.64 18.98
C VAL A 59 -8.72 4.19 20.33
N SER A 60 -7.83 4.75 21.15
CA SER A 60 -8.22 5.34 22.44
C SER A 60 -9.07 6.61 22.28
N VAL A 61 -8.85 7.37 21.19
CA VAL A 61 -9.58 8.61 20.89
C VAL A 61 -10.83 8.36 20.05
N ILE A 62 -10.73 7.56 18.99
CA ILE A 62 -11.81 7.28 18.03
C ILE A 62 -12.75 6.17 18.54
N GLY A 63 -12.26 5.28 19.39
CA GLY A 63 -12.92 4.06 19.85
C GLY A 63 -12.54 2.83 19.02
N LYS A 64 -13.04 1.65 19.41
CA LYS A 64 -12.70 0.37 18.76
C LYS A 64 -13.19 0.29 17.31
N PRO A 65 -12.52 -0.46 16.42
CA PRO A 65 -13.01 -0.70 15.06
C PRO A 65 -14.29 -1.54 15.06
N ASN A 66 -15.16 -1.31 14.09
CA ASN A 66 -16.40 -2.07 13.91
C ASN A 66 -16.12 -3.52 13.45
N CYS A 67 -15.08 -3.71 12.64
CA CYS A 67 -14.54 -5.02 12.27
C CYS A 67 -13.06 -4.90 11.90
N SER A 68 -12.35 -6.03 11.77
CA SER A 68 -10.92 -6.03 11.44
C SER A 68 -10.49 -7.29 10.68
N TRP A 69 -9.47 -7.13 9.85
CA TRP A 69 -8.69 -8.21 9.27
C TRP A 69 -7.30 -8.20 9.88
N THR A 70 -7.20 -8.73 11.10
CA THR A 70 -5.98 -8.63 11.92
C THR A 70 -4.76 -9.26 11.26
N ALA A 71 -4.94 -10.35 10.52
CA ALA A 71 -3.87 -11.02 9.77
C ALA A 71 -3.18 -10.12 8.72
N TYR A 72 -3.85 -9.05 8.28
CA TYR A 72 -3.27 -8.07 7.36
C TYR A 72 -3.30 -6.64 7.93
N ALA A 73 -3.58 -6.52 9.23
CA ALA A 73 -3.68 -5.25 9.97
C ALA A 73 -4.58 -4.19 9.31
N TYR A 74 -5.74 -4.62 8.81
CA TYR A 74 -6.81 -3.72 8.38
C TYR A 74 -7.87 -3.59 9.47
N TYR A 75 -8.27 -2.36 9.79
CA TYR A 75 -9.27 -2.06 10.80
C TYR A 75 -10.32 -1.12 10.22
N TYR A 76 -11.59 -1.49 10.36
CA TYR A 76 -12.69 -0.83 9.67
C TYR A 76 -13.54 -0.04 10.66
N PHE A 77 -13.79 1.22 10.34
CA PHE A 77 -14.58 2.14 11.14
C PHE A 77 -15.76 2.62 10.29
N GLU A 78 -16.97 2.38 10.77
CA GLU A 78 -18.15 2.99 10.15
C GLU A 78 -18.12 4.49 10.43
N VAL A 79 -18.29 5.26 9.36
CA VAL A 79 -18.38 6.72 9.38
C VAL A 79 -19.78 7.15 8.93
N GLU A 80 -20.01 8.45 8.93
CA GLU A 80 -21.25 9.04 8.42
C GLU A 80 -21.62 8.53 7.01
N ASN A 81 -22.92 8.55 6.71
CA ASN A 81 -23.50 8.06 5.46
C ASN A 81 -23.32 6.55 5.21
N GLY A 82 -22.99 5.77 6.24
CA GLY A 82 -22.88 4.30 6.16
C GLY A 82 -21.64 3.82 5.40
N LEU A 83 -20.66 4.69 5.19
CA LEU A 83 -19.38 4.34 4.58
C LEU A 83 -18.43 3.72 5.61
N PHE A 84 -17.41 3.03 5.13
CA PHE A 84 -16.36 2.47 5.96
C PHE A 84 -15.02 3.12 5.66
N ALA A 85 -14.41 3.70 6.68
CA ALA A 85 -13.00 4.07 6.66
C ALA A 85 -12.17 2.83 7.03
N VAL A 86 -11.24 2.47 6.16
CA VAL A 86 -10.27 1.42 6.36
C VAL A 86 -8.97 2.05 6.84
N CYS A 87 -8.50 1.60 8.00
CA CYS A 87 -7.23 1.98 8.58
C CYS A 87 -6.25 0.82 8.38
N LYS A 88 -5.25 1.02 7.53
CA LYS A 88 -4.12 0.08 7.36
C LYS A 88 -3.04 0.46 8.36
N VAL A 89 -2.64 -0.51 9.16
CA VAL A 89 -1.60 -0.36 10.19
C VAL A 89 -0.37 -1.17 9.77
N GLU A 90 0.80 -0.65 10.14
CA GLU A 90 2.08 -1.35 10.08
C GLU A 90 2.04 -2.55 11.01
N ASP A 91 2.27 -3.75 10.47
CA ASP A 91 2.31 -4.98 11.23
C ASP A 91 3.73 -5.56 11.21
N ALA A 92 4.09 -6.34 12.23
CA ALA A 92 5.38 -7.00 12.36
C ALA A 92 5.64 -8.10 11.31
N THR A 93 4.62 -8.43 10.51
CA THR A 93 4.69 -9.48 9.47
C THR A 93 4.47 -8.94 8.06
N ASN A 94 4.17 -7.64 7.92
CA ASN A 94 3.69 -7.07 6.67
C ASN A 94 4.16 -5.61 6.59
N ASP A 95 5.39 -5.48 6.09
CA ASP A 95 6.23 -4.32 6.27
C ASP A 95 6.13 -3.43 5.02
N VAL A 96 5.33 -2.37 5.11
CA VAL A 96 5.44 -1.30 4.10
C VAL A 96 6.75 -0.58 4.34
N ARG A 97 7.12 -0.36 5.62
CA ARG A 97 8.37 0.29 6.01
C ARG A 97 9.51 -0.71 6.22
N PRO A 98 10.76 -0.32 5.94
CA PRO A 98 11.91 -1.21 6.13
C PRO A 98 12.09 -1.60 7.61
N LEU A 99 12.66 -2.78 7.79
CA LEU A 99 13.13 -3.29 9.07
C LEU A 99 14.33 -2.49 9.58
N ASP A 100 14.43 -2.35 10.90
CA ASP A 100 15.60 -1.84 11.58
C ASP A 100 16.72 -2.91 11.69
N SER A 101 17.85 -2.53 12.28
CA SER A 101 19.00 -3.43 12.47
C SER A 101 18.70 -4.64 13.37
N SER A 102 17.59 -4.62 14.10
CA SER A 102 17.13 -5.70 14.98
C SER A 102 16.13 -6.63 14.29
N GLY A 103 15.78 -6.36 13.02
CA GLY A 103 14.83 -7.15 12.24
C GLY A 103 13.37 -6.84 12.57
N PHE A 104 13.08 -5.69 13.17
CA PHE A 104 11.72 -5.24 13.48
C PHE A 104 11.37 -4.02 12.65
N VAL A 105 10.08 -3.83 12.35
CA VAL A 105 9.64 -2.63 11.63
C VAL A 105 10.02 -1.38 12.42
N LYS A 106 10.58 -0.38 11.74
CA LYS A 106 11.07 0.85 12.36
C LYS A 106 10.01 1.61 13.18
N LYS A 107 8.73 1.40 12.87
CA LYS A 107 7.59 2.06 13.53
C LYS A 107 6.35 1.14 13.60
N PRO A 108 6.39 0.09 14.45
CA PRO A 108 5.31 -0.89 14.51
C PRO A 108 4.03 -0.25 15.06
N ASN A 109 2.87 -0.80 14.72
CA ASN A 109 1.55 -0.30 15.17
C ASN A 109 1.25 1.16 14.76
N SER A 110 1.93 1.69 13.74
CA SER A 110 1.61 3.00 13.19
C SER A 110 0.66 2.89 12.00
N ILE A 111 -0.24 3.85 11.86
CA ILE A 111 -1.17 3.93 10.75
C ILE A 111 -0.38 4.33 9.50
N VAL A 112 -0.54 3.54 8.45
CA VAL A 112 0.08 3.73 7.13
C VAL A 112 -0.84 4.57 6.24
N ALA A 113 -2.13 4.22 6.23
CA ALA A 113 -3.14 4.92 5.44
C ALA A 113 -4.53 4.77 6.06
N ILE A 114 -5.35 5.80 5.83
CA ILE A 114 -6.79 5.77 6.04
C ILE A 114 -7.44 6.07 4.70
N TYR A 115 -8.33 5.20 4.25
CA TYR A 115 -9.07 5.39 3.00
C TYR A 115 -10.52 4.95 3.16
N ILE A 116 -11.41 5.54 2.39
CA ILE A 116 -12.79 5.07 2.28
C ILE A 116 -12.83 3.88 1.35
N SER A 117 -13.58 2.87 1.75
CA SER A 117 -13.95 1.77 0.88
C SER A 117 -15.46 1.60 0.86
N ASP A 118 -16.00 1.40 -0.33
CA ASP A 118 -17.39 1.01 -0.55
C ASP A 118 -17.47 -0.44 -1.08
N GLU A 119 -18.68 -0.93 -1.30
CA GLU A 119 -18.94 -2.26 -1.87
C GLU A 119 -18.26 -2.47 -3.25
N LYS A 120 -17.92 -1.38 -3.95
CA LYS A 120 -17.34 -1.36 -5.29
C LYS A 120 -15.82 -1.13 -5.28
N LYS A 121 -15.17 -1.14 -4.11
CA LYS A 121 -13.73 -0.87 -3.93
C LYS A 121 -13.31 0.53 -4.43
N ASN A 122 -14.19 1.53 -4.37
CA ASN A 122 -13.77 2.90 -4.63
C ASN A 122 -12.92 3.40 -3.46
N LEU A 123 -11.61 3.47 -3.67
CA LEU A 123 -10.65 3.89 -2.67
C LEU A 123 -10.45 5.40 -2.75
N ASN A 124 -11.02 6.16 -1.81
CA ASN A 124 -10.66 7.56 -1.62
C ASN A 124 -9.74 7.70 -0.41
N THR A 125 -8.50 8.15 -0.62
CA THR A 125 -7.52 8.33 0.46
C THR A 125 -7.92 9.52 1.32
N VAL A 126 -8.18 9.27 2.61
CA VAL A 126 -8.46 10.29 3.62
C VAL A 126 -7.14 10.85 4.16
N TRP A 127 -6.20 9.97 4.44
CA TRP A 127 -4.88 10.29 4.96
C TRP A 127 -3.88 9.20 4.61
N MET A 128 -2.62 9.56 4.42
CA MET A 128 -1.51 8.63 4.22
C MET A 128 -0.29 9.18 4.94
N ALA A 129 0.50 8.30 5.55
CA ALA A 129 1.72 8.69 6.21
C ALA A 129 2.68 9.38 5.22
N PRO A 130 3.40 10.45 5.62
CA PRO A 130 4.24 11.23 4.68
C PRO A 130 5.38 10.45 4.03
N ASP A 131 5.78 9.33 4.64
CA ASP A 131 6.82 8.42 4.17
C ASP A 131 6.24 7.21 3.43
N ILE A 132 4.96 7.24 3.07
CA ILE A 132 4.27 6.18 2.34
C ILE A 132 3.66 6.79 1.09
N HIS A 133 3.91 6.15 -0.05
CA HIS A 133 3.37 6.54 -1.34
C HIS A 133 2.63 5.37 -1.95
N LYS A 134 1.59 5.64 -2.74
CA LYS A 134 0.92 4.62 -3.53
C LYS A 134 1.59 4.59 -4.91
N VAL A 135 2.05 3.43 -5.36
CA VAL A 135 2.65 3.22 -6.69
C VAL A 135 2.11 1.92 -7.25
N MET A 136 1.55 1.97 -8.47
CA MET A 136 0.91 0.83 -9.12
C MET A 136 -0.13 0.11 -8.24
N GLY A 137 -0.96 0.88 -7.53
CA GLY A 137 -2.01 0.32 -6.68
C GLY A 137 -1.56 -0.11 -5.28
N GLU A 138 -0.26 -0.23 -5.02
CA GLU A 138 0.30 -0.71 -3.76
C GLU A 138 0.88 0.42 -2.90
N TYR A 139 0.77 0.27 -1.57
CA TYR A 139 1.41 1.19 -0.61
C TYR A 139 2.86 0.79 -0.43
N ARG A 140 3.78 1.73 -0.63
CA ARG A 140 5.21 1.50 -0.58
C ARG A 140 5.90 2.58 0.24
N TYR A 141 6.96 2.22 0.96
CA TYR A 141 7.76 3.18 1.70
C TYR A 141 8.55 4.08 0.75
N TYR A 142 8.47 5.38 1.03
CA TYR A 142 9.13 6.44 0.30
C TYR A 142 10.16 7.12 1.19
N ARG A 143 11.41 7.18 0.71
CA ARG A 143 12.48 7.96 1.31
C ARG A 143 12.77 9.19 0.45
N LEU A 144 12.70 10.37 1.08
CA LEU A 144 13.12 11.62 0.45
C LEU A 144 14.63 11.59 0.15
N VAL A 145 14.98 11.95 -1.09
CA VAL A 145 16.38 12.11 -1.52
C VAL A 145 16.58 13.51 -2.09
N LYS A 146 17.77 14.09 -1.87
CA LYS A 146 18.13 15.41 -2.41
C LYS A 146 18.67 15.30 -3.83
N ARG A 147 17.89 14.75 -4.77
CA ARG A 147 18.20 14.72 -6.20
C ARG A 147 16.90 14.81 -7.01
N LYS A 148 16.99 15.41 -8.20
CA LYS A 148 15.88 15.46 -9.16
C LYS A 148 16.23 14.58 -10.35
N LEU A 149 15.40 13.58 -10.62
CA LEU A 149 15.56 12.68 -11.76
C LEU A 149 14.56 13.05 -12.86
N SER A 150 14.85 12.60 -14.09
CA SER A 150 14.00 12.83 -15.25
C SER A 150 13.95 11.57 -16.09
N GLU A 151 12.88 11.40 -16.88
CA GLU A 151 12.76 10.29 -17.81
C GLU A 151 13.93 10.23 -18.81
N ASP A 152 14.44 11.38 -19.24
CA ASP A 152 15.54 11.45 -20.21
C ASP A 152 16.85 10.91 -19.63
N PHE A 153 17.07 11.05 -18.31
CA PHE A 153 18.21 10.39 -17.67
C PHE A 153 18.14 8.87 -17.86
N PHE A 154 16.98 8.25 -17.62
CA PHE A 154 16.81 6.80 -17.74
C PHE A 154 16.90 6.34 -19.20
N LYS A 155 16.36 7.11 -20.15
CA LYS A 155 16.54 6.85 -21.59
C LYS A 155 18.02 6.81 -21.98
N GLU A 156 18.80 7.80 -21.55
CA GLU A 156 20.22 7.84 -21.86
C GLU A 156 21.01 6.76 -21.12
N PHE A 157 20.63 6.44 -19.88
CA PHE A 157 21.21 5.33 -19.14
C PHE A 157 21.01 4.00 -19.86
N ALA A 158 19.79 3.70 -20.31
CA ALA A 158 19.46 2.47 -21.02
C ALA A 158 20.21 2.28 -22.35
N LYS A 159 20.77 3.34 -22.94
CA LYS A 159 21.62 3.23 -24.14
C LYS A 159 23.03 2.76 -23.83
N ARG A 160 23.49 2.93 -22.59
CA ARG A 160 24.88 2.68 -22.17
C ARG A 160 25.04 1.54 -21.19
N SER A 161 24.01 1.22 -20.40
CA SER A 161 24.05 0.19 -19.37
C SER A 161 22.66 -0.27 -18.99
N HIS A 162 22.58 -1.53 -18.56
CA HIS A 162 21.38 -2.15 -17.98
C HIS A 162 21.67 -2.70 -16.57
N SER A 163 22.77 -2.27 -15.93
CA SER A 163 23.15 -2.75 -14.59
C SER A 163 22.53 -1.89 -13.49
N LEU A 164 21.80 -2.52 -12.57
CA LEU A 164 21.25 -1.87 -11.38
C LEU A 164 22.34 -1.35 -10.44
N ILE A 165 23.43 -2.09 -10.26
CA ILE A 165 24.60 -1.65 -9.48
C ILE A 165 25.17 -0.36 -10.09
N GLN A 166 25.30 -0.29 -11.42
CA GLN A 166 25.78 0.92 -12.08
C GLN A 166 24.79 2.09 -11.91
N LEU A 167 23.47 1.83 -12.08
CA LEU A 167 22.44 2.84 -11.85
C LEU A 167 22.53 3.39 -10.43
N LYS A 168 22.58 2.52 -9.42
CA LYS A 168 22.74 2.88 -8.00
C LYS A 168 24.02 3.67 -7.74
N LYS A 169 25.10 3.42 -8.47
CA LYS A 169 26.33 4.22 -8.36
C LYS A 169 26.17 5.63 -8.92
N GLU A 170 25.43 5.80 -10.01
CA GLU A 170 25.27 7.08 -10.69
C GLU A 170 24.21 7.98 -10.06
N VAL A 171 23.06 7.41 -9.67
CA VAL A 171 21.95 8.18 -9.08
C VAL A 171 21.75 7.94 -7.60
N GLY A 172 22.34 6.89 -7.03
CA GLY A 172 22.08 6.45 -5.66
C GLY A 172 20.99 5.39 -5.56
N LEU A 173 20.72 4.94 -4.33
CA LEU A 173 19.67 3.97 -4.04
C LEU A 173 18.29 4.49 -4.44
N PRO A 174 17.34 3.62 -4.82
CA PRO A 174 15.98 4.02 -5.15
C PRO A 174 15.29 4.72 -3.97
N ASN A 175 14.22 5.44 -4.29
CA ASN A 175 13.42 6.15 -3.30
C ASN A 175 12.37 5.25 -2.67
N ILE A 176 12.01 4.19 -3.39
CA ILE A 176 10.97 3.24 -3.07
C ILE A 176 11.51 1.85 -3.41
N ASP A 177 11.34 0.90 -2.48
CA ASP A 177 11.74 -0.51 -2.57
C ASP A 177 13.21 -0.78 -2.90
N GLU A 178 14.06 -0.68 -1.87
CA GLU A 178 15.49 -1.01 -1.99
C GLU A 178 15.78 -2.52 -2.02
N HIS A 179 14.81 -3.34 -1.61
CA HIS A 179 14.97 -4.76 -1.28
C HIS A 179 14.13 -5.71 -2.12
N MET A 180 13.41 -5.22 -3.14
CA MET A 180 12.63 -6.09 -4.01
C MET A 180 13.52 -6.72 -5.10
N ASP A 181 13.33 -8.01 -5.33
CA ASP A 181 14.10 -8.78 -6.31
C ASP A 181 13.66 -8.53 -7.76
N TRP A 182 12.45 -8.00 -7.96
CA TRP A 182 11.82 -7.87 -9.28
C TRP A 182 11.66 -6.45 -9.77
N ASP A 183 11.46 -5.47 -8.86
CA ASP A 183 11.25 -4.07 -9.26
C ASP A 183 11.92 -3.12 -8.27
N CYS A 184 12.34 -1.94 -8.74
CA CYS A 184 12.64 -0.82 -7.86
C CYS A 184 12.23 0.51 -8.48
N TYR A 185 11.92 1.51 -7.65
CA TYR A 185 11.28 2.72 -8.12
C TYR A 185 12.07 4.00 -7.77
N TYR A 186 12.28 4.82 -8.80
CA TYR A 186 12.90 6.13 -8.68
C TYR A 186 11.88 7.22 -8.95
N GLU A 187 11.69 8.12 -7.99
CA GLU A 187 10.81 9.26 -8.19
C GLU A 187 11.40 10.25 -9.21
N ILE A 188 10.55 10.73 -10.12
CA ILE A 188 10.89 11.76 -11.09
C ILE A 188 10.18 13.08 -10.76
N SER A 189 9.08 13.43 -11.44
CA SER A 189 8.25 14.60 -11.14
C SER A 189 6.78 14.22 -11.06
N ASP A 190 5.98 15.11 -10.45
CA ASP A 190 4.52 15.06 -10.51
C ASP A 190 3.90 13.75 -10.00
N ASN A 191 4.44 13.20 -8.90
CA ASN A 191 4.04 11.91 -8.31
C ASN A 191 4.14 10.73 -9.31
N ARG A 192 5.11 10.79 -10.22
CA ARG A 192 5.46 9.69 -11.12
C ARG A 192 6.79 9.08 -10.73
N TYR A 193 6.94 7.82 -11.09
CA TYR A 193 8.10 7.00 -10.80
C TYR A 193 8.58 6.32 -12.06
N VAL A 194 9.88 6.09 -12.14
CA VAL A 194 10.45 5.12 -13.06
C VAL A 194 10.56 3.80 -12.31
N ASP A 195 9.77 2.84 -12.76
CA ASP A 195 9.86 1.43 -12.44
C ASP A 195 11.02 0.81 -13.23
N CYS A 196 11.91 0.13 -12.51
CA CYS A 196 13.01 -0.64 -13.09
C CYS A 196 12.72 -2.11 -12.83
N HIS A 197 12.29 -2.85 -13.87
CA HIS A 197 12.07 -4.29 -13.79
C HIS A 197 13.40 -5.04 -13.84
N LEU A 198 13.61 -5.99 -12.95
CA LEU A 198 14.90 -6.58 -12.62
C LEU A 198 14.92 -8.10 -12.81
N ASN A 199 16.08 -8.59 -13.24
CA ASN A 199 16.50 -9.98 -13.19
C ASN A 199 17.92 -10.04 -12.61
N GLY A 200 18.00 -10.13 -11.28
CA GLY A 200 19.26 -9.96 -10.55
C GLY A 200 19.78 -8.53 -10.67
N ASP A 201 20.99 -8.37 -11.21
CA ASP A 201 21.54 -7.03 -11.50
C ASP A 201 21.08 -6.45 -12.84
N ASN A 202 20.52 -7.29 -13.74
CA ASN A 202 20.08 -6.84 -15.05
C ASN A 202 18.73 -6.13 -14.96
N ILE A 203 18.63 -4.96 -15.55
CA ILE A 203 17.38 -4.23 -15.73
C ILE A 203 16.82 -4.66 -17.07
N GLU A 204 15.65 -5.29 -17.07
CA GLU A 204 14.97 -5.78 -18.27
C GLU A 204 14.01 -4.73 -18.86
N GLU A 205 13.54 -3.79 -18.03
CA GLU A 205 12.61 -2.76 -18.46
C GLU A 205 12.71 -1.48 -17.61
N PHE A 206 12.58 -0.33 -18.27
CA PHE A 206 12.25 0.94 -17.61
C PHE A 206 10.86 1.39 -18.04
N SER A 207 9.99 1.65 -17.07
CA SER A 207 8.63 2.12 -17.32
C SER A 207 8.27 3.31 -16.44
N VAL A 208 7.47 4.24 -16.97
CA VAL A 208 6.88 5.32 -16.18
C VAL A 208 5.58 4.82 -15.58
N VAL A 209 5.43 5.00 -14.27
CA VAL A 209 4.27 4.56 -13.50
C VAL A 209 3.77 5.68 -12.59
N ASP A 210 2.50 5.58 -12.19
CA ASP A 210 1.90 6.47 -11.20
C ASP A 210 1.26 5.68 -10.04
N SER A 211 0.40 6.33 -9.26
CA SER A 211 -0.27 5.71 -8.12
C SER A 211 -1.18 4.53 -8.44
N LYS A 212 -1.60 4.37 -9.69
CA LYS A 212 -2.58 3.37 -10.12
C LYS A 212 -1.97 2.42 -11.14
N ASP A 213 -1.34 2.97 -12.16
CA ASP A 213 -1.09 2.24 -13.40
C ASP A 213 0.32 2.48 -13.93
N LYS A 214 0.78 1.52 -14.74
CA LYS A 214 1.88 1.75 -15.68
C LYS A 214 1.38 2.63 -16.82
N LEU A 215 2.06 3.74 -17.05
CA LEU A 215 1.70 4.72 -18.07
C LEU A 215 2.26 4.32 -19.44
N TYR A 216 3.57 4.05 -19.50
CA TYR A 216 4.27 3.64 -20.72
C TYR A 216 5.66 3.09 -20.42
N THR A 217 6.23 2.35 -21.37
CA THR A 217 7.59 1.84 -21.32
C THR A 217 8.56 2.81 -21.98
N ILE A 218 9.63 3.17 -21.27
CA ILE A 218 10.73 4.00 -21.75
C ILE A 218 11.70 3.15 -22.59
N TRP A 219 12.02 1.97 -22.09
CA TRP A 219 12.94 1.03 -22.71
C TRP A 219 12.64 -0.39 -22.21
N LYS A 220 12.85 -1.38 -23.06
CA LYS A 220 12.73 -2.80 -22.73
C LYS A 220 13.83 -3.57 -23.45
N GLU A 221 14.43 -4.54 -22.76
CA GLU A 221 15.32 -5.50 -23.40
C GLU A 221 14.53 -6.26 -24.47
N ASN A 222 15.07 -6.33 -25.68
CA ASN A 222 14.48 -7.17 -26.71
C ASN A 222 14.64 -8.62 -26.26
N PRO A 223 13.57 -9.43 -26.21
CA PRO A 223 13.72 -10.82 -25.87
C PRO A 223 14.70 -11.45 -26.86
N SER A 224 15.81 -11.96 -26.34
CA SER A 224 16.76 -12.76 -27.10
C SER A 224 15.96 -13.86 -27.80
N THR A 225 15.83 -13.78 -29.12
CA THR A 225 15.37 -14.91 -29.94
C THR A 225 16.37 -16.03 -29.75
N ASN A 226 16.09 -16.94 -28.83
CA ASN A 226 16.65 -18.29 -28.80
C ASN A 226 15.64 -19.24 -29.43
#